data_AF-A0A7Y4B5M0-F1
#
_entry.id   AF-A0A7Y4B5M0-F1
#
_cell.length_a   1.000
_cell.length_b   1.000
_cell.length_c   1.000
_cell.angle_alpha   90.00
_cell.angle_beta   90.00
_cell.angle_gamma   90.00
#
_symmetry.space_group_name_H-M   'P 1'
#
loop_
_entity.id
_entity.type
_entity.pdbx_description
1 polymer ?
#
loop_
_entity_poly.entity_id
_entity_poly.type
_entity_poly.pdbx_seq_one_letter_code
_entity_poly.pdbx_strand_id
1 'polypeptide(L)'
;MQRKIIHIDLDCYYAAVEMRDHPELRDIPLAIGGSSDRRGVISTCNYIARKYGVRSAMATAHALKLCPNLRVIGGDMEKYKAVSKQIHAIFARYTDLIEPLSLDEAYLDVTDSQLFRGSATLIAQDIRKAIESELNLTASAGVATIKFVAKVASDINKPNGICVVTPDEIEGFVDELELGKIPGVGKVTLEKLNNLGLYKGIDVKNYDQHMLLKQFGKFGSSLWERCHGIDRREVTATRIRKSLGVERTFALDIRAESECLEAIESLYDELVRRFSKIAHDKRIIRQGLKLKFDDFQQTTVEHKQINLDKAFFSALLKEALARANGRGIRLIGLSVGLEPREGQANTQMTLKW
;
A
#
# COMPACT_ATOMS: atom_id res chain seq x y z
N MET A 1 22.82 -11.87 -17.84
CA MET A 1 23.22 -10.86 -16.84
C MET A 1 22.26 -10.97 -15.66
N GLN A 2 22.74 -10.85 -14.43
CA GLN A 2 21.89 -10.97 -13.24
C GLN A 2 21.26 -9.62 -12.88
N ARG A 3 19.97 -9.61 -12.53
CA ARG A 3 19.23 -8.37 -12.23
C ARG A 3 19.80 -7.66 -10.99
N LYS A 4 19.72 -6.33 -10.98
CA LYS A 4 20.07 -5.48 -9.83
C LYS A 4 18.89 -4.58 -9.50
N ILE A 5 18.16 -4.94 -8.44
CA ILE A 5 16.94 -4.25 -8.02
C ILE A 5 17.22 -3.50 -6.72
N ILE A 6 16.84 -2.22 -6.70
CA ILE A 6 16.84 -1.39 -5.50
C ILE A 6 15.38 -1.16 -5.08
N HIS A 7 15.06 -1.35 -3.82
CA HIS A 7 13.84 -0.84 -3.21
C HIS A 7 14.21 0.35 -2.33
N ILE A 8 13.63 1.52 -2.61
CA ILE A 8 13.77 2.72 -1.76
C ILE A 8 12.47 2.92 -1.01
N ASP A 9 12.54 3.22 0.29
CA ASP A 9 11.41 3.48 1.17
C ASP A 9 11.76 4.62 2.15
N LEU A 10 11.00 5.73 2.11
CA LEU A 10 11.24 6.88 2.98
C LEU A 10 10.88 6.61 4.44
N ASP A 11 11.73 7.09 5.34
CA ASP A 11 11.55 6.80 6.76
C ASP A 11 10.44 7.67 7.36
N CYS A 12 9.41 7.03 7.93
CA CYS A 12 8.28 7.71 8.56
C CYS A 12 7.63 8.80 7.69
N TYR A 13 7.54 8.59 6.37
CA TYR A 13 7.36 9.61 5.35
C TYR A 13 6.51 10.84 5.73
N TYR A 14 5.21 10.70 5.99
CA TYR A 14 4.37 11.87 6.29
C TYR A 14 4.85 12.60 7.55
N ALA A 15 5.22 11.88 8.61
CA ALA A 15 5.74 12.50 9.82
C ALA A 15 7.10 13.19 9.55
N ALA A 16 7.96 12.64 8.69
CA ALA A 16 9.21 13.27 8.31
C ALA A 16 8.99 14.59 7.53
N VAL A 17 8.00 14.62 6.62
CA VAL A 17 7.61 15.86 5.92
C VAL A 17 7.12 16.92 6.91
N GLU A 18 6.27 16.54 7.87
CA GLU A 18 5.79 17.49 8.89
C GLU A 18 6.92 17.99 9.79
N MET A 19 7.80 17.10 10.26
CA MET A 19 8.96 17.48 11.09
C MET A 19 10.00 18.33 10.35
N ARG A 20 10.09 18.19 9.01
CA ARG A 20 10.92 19.05 8.18
C ARG A 20 10.38 20.48 8.16
N ASP A 21 9.08 20.61 7.89
CA ASP A 21 8.39 21.90 7.75
C ASP A 21 8.18 22.60 9.11
N HIS A 22 8.06 21.81 10.18
CA HIS A 22 7.80 22.24 11.56
C HIS A 22 8.85 21.63 12.52
N PRO A 23 10.04 22.26 12.66
CA PRO A 23 11.13 21.71 13.46
C PRO A 23 10.78 21.42 14.91
N GLU A 24 9.82 22.13 15.50
CA GLU A 24 9.31 21.92 16.85
C GLU A 24 8.65 20.53 17.05
N LEU A 25 8.29 19.85 15.96
CA LEU A 25 7.69 18.50 16.01
C LEU A 25 8.72 17.36 16.08
N ARG A 26 10.02 17.66 15.91
CA ARG A 26 11.09 16.63 15.80
C ARG A 26 11.31 15.84 17.08
N ASP A 27 11.24 16.53 18.22
CA ASP A 27 11.66 15.98 19.51
C ASP A 27 10.48 15.48 20.37
N ILE A 28 9.27 15.41 19.79
CA ILE A 28 8.06 14.94 20.47
C ILE A 28 7.50 13.69 19.79
N PRO A 29 6.70 12.86 20.48
CA PRO A 29 5.99 11.76 19.83
C PRO A 29 4.94 12.34 18.88
N LEU A 30 5.10 12.07 17.58
CA LEU A 30 4.25 12.58 16.51
C LEU A 30 3.58 11.44 15.73
N ALA A 31 2.29 11.62 15.42
CA ALA A 31 1.58 10.78 14.49
C ALA A 31 0.73 11.58 13.51
N ILE A 32 0.62 11.08 12.29
CA ILE A 32 -0.27 11.57 11.25
C ILE A 32 -1.48 10.65 11.22
N GLY A 33 -2.69 11.19 11.34
CA GLY A 33 -3.88 10.36 11.36
C GLY A 33 -5.16 11.14 11.60
N GLY A 34 -6.28 10.41 11.54
CA GLY A 34 -7.58 10.95 11.92
C GLY A 34 -7.67 11.13 13.43
N SER A 35 -8.48 12.08 13.87
CA SER A 35 -8.76 12.33 15.28
C SER A 35 -9.57 11.19 15.92
N SER A 36 -9.43 11.01 17.24
CA SER A 36 -10.07 9.89 17.97
C SER A 36 -11.59 10.02 18.05
N ASP A 37 -12.12 11.24 18.15
CA ASP A 37 -13.55 11.60 18.10
C ASP A 37 -14.23 11.21 16.78
N ARG A 38 -13.46 11.07 15.69
CA ARG A 38 -13.94 10.65 14.36
C ARG A 38 -13.57 9.22 14.02
N ARG A 39 -13.29 8.38 15.03
CA ARG A 39 -12.87 6.97 14.84
C ARG A 39 -11.63 6.83 13.95
N GLY A 40 -10.74 7.82 14.05
CA GLY A 40 -9.52 7.88 13.25
C GLY A 40 -8.54 6.75 13.55
N VAL A 41 -7.64 6.55 12.59
CA VAL A 41 -6.51 5.63 12.68
C VAL A 41 -5.21 6.38 12.37
N ILE A 42 -4.11 5.87 12.90
CA ILE A 42 -2.76 6.36 12.62
C ILE A 42 -2.34 5.91 11.23
N SER A 43 -2.05 6.87 10.35
CA SER A 43 -1.46 6.60 9.02
C SER A 43 0.03 6.28 9.16
N THR A 44 0.78 7.12 9.88
CA THR A 44 2.18 6.89 10.23
C THR A 44 2.53 7.64 11.51
N CYS A 45 3.68 7.33 12.10
CA CYS A 45 4.21 8.01 13.28
C CYS A 45 5.74 8.04 13.24
N ASN A 46 6.33 9.04 13.91
CA ASN A 46 7.79 9.17 13.99
C ASN A 46 8.40 8.08 14.89
N TYR A 47 9.72 7.92 14.84
CA TYR A 47 10.42 6.89 15.62
C TYR A 47 10.26 7.08 17.13
N ILE A 48 10.07 8.31 17.62
CA ILE A 48 9.79 8.58 19.05
C ILE A 48 8.47 7.92 19.46
N ALA A 49 7.39 8.16 18.71
CA ALA A 49 6.09 7.52 18.98
C ALA A 49 6.14 5.98 18.83
N ARG A 50 6.95 5.46 17.89
CA ARG A 50 7.14 4.01 17.72
C ARG A 50 7.73 3.34 18.98
N LYS A 51 8.55 4.03 19.79
CA LYS A 51 9.07 3.49 21.05
C LYS A 51 7.97 3.19 22.07
N TYR A 52 6.85 3.92 22.03
CA TYR A 52 5.67 3.68 22.86
C TYR A 52 4.75 2.58 22.31
N GLY A 53 5.14 1.92 21.21
CA GLY A 53 4.31 0.90 20.57
C GLY A 53 3.27 1.46 19.59
N VAL A 54 3.23 2.77 19.34
CA VAL A 54 2.36 3.35 18.29
C VAL A 54 2.79 2.82 16.92
N ARG A 55 1.83 2.39 16.10
CA ARG A 55 2.07 1.81 14.76
C ARG A 55 1.03 2.31 13.76
N SER A 56 1.35 2.23 12.47
CA SER A 56 0.39 2.46 11.40
C SER A 56 -0.80 1.49 11.50
N ALA A 57 -1.96 1.93 11.03
CA ALA A 57 -3.26 1.25 11.12
C ALA A 57 -3.80 1.04 12.56
N MET A 58 -3.10 1.53 13.59
CA MET A 58 -3.61 1.55 14.96
C MET A 58 -4.72 2.58 15.14
N ALA A 59 -5.77 2.26 15.90
CA ALA A 59 -6.81 3.22 16.25
C ALA A 59 -6.21 4.39 17.06
N THR A 60 -6.55 5.64 16.71
CA THR A 60 -5.99 6.83 17.36
C THR A 60 -6.26 6.84 18.87
N ALA A 61 -7.44 6.39 19.30
CA ALA A 61 -7.77 6.27 20.72
C ALA A 61 -6.85 5.29 21.47
N HIS A 62 -6.42 4.20 20.81
CA HIS A 62 -5.48 3.25 21.42
C HIS A 62 -4.06 3.81 21.42
N ALA A 63 -3.64 4.50 20.35
CA ALA A 63 -2.34 5.17 20.30
C ALA A 63 -2.19 6.22 21.43
N LEU A 64 -3.23 7.00 21.72
CA LEU A 64 -3.26 7.95 22.84
C LEU A 64 -3.18 7.26 24.21
N LYS A 65 -3.71 6.04 24.35
CA LYS A 65 -3.55 5.25 25.60
C LYS A 65 -2.10 4.79 25.79
N LEU A 66 -1.44 4.37 24.70
CA LEU A 66 -0.04 3.94 24.74
C LEU A 66 0.93 5.11 24.93
N CYS A 67 0.59 6.28 24.38
CA CYS A 67 1.39 7.50 24.46
C CYS A 67 0.47 8.70 24.74
N PRO A 68 0.22 9.03 26.02
CA PRO A 68 -0.68 10.13 26.39
C PRO A 68 -0.26 11.51 25.86
N ASN A 69 1.04 11.72 25.66
CA ASN A 69 1.61 12.96 25.11
C ASN A 69 1.74 12.93 23.58
N LEU A 70 1.12 11.97 22.88
CA LEU A 70 1.20 11.85 21.43
C LEU A 70 0.52 13.04 20.75
N ARG A 71 1.30 13.79 19.97
CA ARG A 71 0.78 14.81 19.07
C ARG A 71 0.22 14.14 17.83
N VAL A 72 -1.10 14.21 17.65
CA VAL A 72 -1.77 13.74 16.43
C VAL A 72 -2.12 14.95 15.56
N ILE A 73 -1.66 14.93 14.31
CA ILE A 73 -2.00 15.96 13.31
C ILE A 73 -2.69 15.33 12.09
N GLY A 74 -3.60 16.07 11.48
CA GLY A 74 -4.26 15.67 10.24
C GLY A 74 -3.26 15.69 9.09
N GLY A 75 -3.37 14.72 8.17
CA GLY A 75 -2.45 14.64 7.02
C GLY A 75 -2.80 15.60 5.89
N ASP A 76 -1.79 16.19 5.27
CA ASP A 76 -1.90 16.98 4.03
C ASP A 76 -1.49 16.16 2.80
N MET A 77 -2.49 15.51 2.18
CA MET A 77 -2.24 14.61 1.05
C MET A 77 -1.76 15.32 -0.21
N GLU A 78 -2.08 16.60 -0.43
CA GLU A 78 -1.58 17.32 -1.60
C GLU A 78 -0.10 17.68 -1.39
N LYS A 79 0.27 18.09 -0.18
CA LYS A 79 1.68 18.26 0.20
C LYS A 79 2.48 16.98 0.03
N TYR A 80 2.01 15.86 0.56
CA TYR A 80 2.72 14.58 0.44
C TYR A 80 2.86 14.15 -1.03
N LYS A 81 1.83 14.31 -1.86
CA LYS A 81 1.97 14.03 -3.31
C LYS A 81 2.99 14.94 -3.99
N ALA A 82 3.06 16.22 -3.61
CA ALA A 82 4.03 17.14 -4.19
C ALA A 82 5.46 16.73 -3.86
N VAL A 83 5.73 16.36 -2.61
CA VAL A 83 7.05 15.85 -2.19
C VAL A 83 7.36 14.50 -2.88
N SER A 84 6.38 13.60 -2.99
CA SER A 84 6.52 12.33 -3.71
C SER A 84 6.98 12.55 -5.16
N LYS A 85 6.41 13.53 -5.88
CA LYS A 85 6.86 13.87 -7.24
C LYS A 85 8.33 14.30 -7.29
N GLN A 86 8.81 15.03 -6.28
CA GLN A 86 10.22 15.44 -6.19
C GLN A 86 11.14 14.23 -5.98
N ILE A 87 10.75 13.30 -5.09
CA ILE A 87 11.46 12.04 -4.87
C ILE A 87 11.53 11.20 -6.15
N HIS A 88 10.41 11.08 -6.86
CA HIS A 88 10.36 10.36 -8.14
C HIS A 88 11.22 11.04 -9.22
N ALA A 89 11.34 12.36 -9.21
CA ALA A 89 12.26 13.07 -10.10
C ALA A 89 13.73 12.79 -9.77
N ILE A 90 14.06 12.50 -8.51
CA ILE A 90 15.40 12.01 -8.12
C ILE A 90 15.60 10.60 -8.69
N PHE A 91 14.64 9.68 -8.51
CA PHE A 91 14.75 8.31 -9.03
C PHE A 91 14.99 8.27 -10.55
N ALA A 92 14.31 9.13 -11.31
CA ALA A 92 14.41 9.23 -12.77
C ALA A 92 15.81 9.62 -13.27
N ARG A 93 16.72 10.07 -12.40
CA ARG A 93 18.12 10.35 -12.76
C ARG A 93 18.96 9.07 -12.91
N TYR A 94 18.49 7.95 -12.36
CA TYR A 94 19.26 6.71 -12.26
C TYR A 94 18.78 5.59 -13.17
N THR A 95 17.47 5.56 -13.48
CA THR A 95 16.84 4.59 -14.37
C THR A 95 15.44 5.05 -14.77
N ASP A 96 14.97 4.62 -15.95
CA ASP A 96 13.56 4.77 -16.37
C ASP A 96 12.67 3.64 -15.85
N LEU A 97 13.26 2.53 -15.39
CA LEU A 97 12.56 1.37 -14.86
C LEU A 97 12.23 1.58 -13.38
N ILE A 98 11.21 2.40 -13.12
CA ILE A 98 10.73 2.76 -11.78
C ILE A 98 9.31 2.25 -11.59
N GLU A 99 9.08 1.37 -10.62
CA GLU A 99 7.75 0.90 -10.25
C GLU A 99 7.35 1.48 -8.87
N PRO A 100 6.49 2.52 -8.83
CA PRO A 100 5.95 3.04 -7.58
C PRO A 100 4.98 2.04 -6.93
N LEU A 101 5.13 1.76 -5.64
CA LEU A 101 4.15 0.95 -4.89
C LEU A 101 3.19 1.86 -4.10
N SER A 102 3.73 2.92 -3.50
CA SER A 102 3.03 3.96 -2.73
C SER A 102 3.58 5.37 -3.09
N LEU A 103 3.32 6.39 -2.27
CA LEU A 103 3.90 7.73 -2.46
C LEU A 103 5.38 7.81 -2.06
N ASP A 104 5.82 6.91 -1.18
CA ASP A 104 7.10 6.95 -0.49
C ASP A 104 8.03 5.79 -0.81
N GLU A 105 7.59 4.85 -1.64
CA GLU A 105 8.38 3.68 -1.98
C GLU A 105 8.29 3.29 -3.47
N ALA A 106 9.41 2.83 -4.01
CA ALA A 106 9.51 2.34 -5.38
C ALA A 106 10.57 1.25 -5.53
N TYR A 107 10.34 0.33 -6.48
CA TYR A 107 11.40 -0.49 -7.05
C TYR A 107 12.08 0.26 -8.20
N LEU A 108 13.40 0.17 -8.27
CA LEU A 108 14.22 0.65 -9.37
C LEU A 108 15.00 -0.53 -9.91
N ASP A 109 14.89 -0.80 -11.22
CA ASP A 109 15.77 -1.74 -11.90
C ASP A 109 16.97 -0.98 -12.48
N VAL A 110 18.15 -1.29 -11.97
CA VAL A 110 19.43 -0.68 -12.39
C VAL A 110 20.36 -1.71 -13.01
N THR A 111 19.82 -2.81 -13.54
CA THR A 111 20.57 -3.92 -14.13
C THR A 111 21.56 -3.41 -15.19
N ASP A 112 21.09 -2.57 -16.11
CA ASP A 112 21.88 -2.08 -17.24
C ASP A 112 22.53 -0.70 -16.99
N SER A 113 22.32 -0.10 -15.81
CA SER A 113 22.88 1.21 -15.47
C SER A 113 24.40 1.17 -15.42
N GLN A 114 25.05 2.15 -16.06
CA GLN A 114 26.51 2.35 -16.04
C GLN A 114 26.97 3.31 -14.94
N LEU A 115 26.03 4.01 -14.28
CA LEU A 115 26.33 4.92 -13.18
C LEU A 115 27.05 4.19 -12.05
N PHE A 116 28.00 4.87 -11.40
CA PHE A 116 28.80 4.31 -10.32
C PHE A 116 29.43 2.94 -10.67
N ARG A 117 29.89 2.78 -11.92
CA ARG A 117 30.45 1.52 -12.46
C ARG A 117 29.47 0.35 -12.36
N GLY A 118 28.18 0.64 -12.45
CA GLY A 118 27.09 -0.34 -12.36
C GLY A 118 26.79 -0.87 -10.96
N SER A 119 27.36 -0.27 -9.91
CA SER A 119 27.12 -0.68 -8.52
C SER A 119 25.77 -0.17 -8.02
N ALA A 120 24.82 -1.09 -7.84
CA ALA A 120 23.50 -0.78 -7.28
C ALA A 120 23.58 -0.26 -5.84
N THR A 121 24.56 -0.70 -5.05
CA THR A 121 24.79 -0.20 -3.69
C THR A 121 25.21 1.27 -3.70
N LEU A 122 26.14 1.66 -4.59
CA LEU A 122 26.56 3.06 -4.71
C LEU A 122 25.43 3.94 -5.27
N ILE A 123 24.65 3.42 -6.23
CA ILE A 123 23.44 4.10 -6.73
C ILE A 123 22.44 4.34 -5.57
N ALA A 124 22.16 3.32 -4.75
CA ALA A 124 21.26 3.46 -3.62
C ALA A 124 21.77 4.46 -2.57
N GLN A 125 23.09 4.50 -2.32
CA GLN A 125 23.71 5.51 -1.45
C GLN A 125 23.54 6.92 -2.00
N ASP A 126 23.74 7.10 -3.31
CA ASP A 126 23.64 8.40 -3.94
C ASP A 126 22.19 8.91 -4.00
N ILE A 127 21.22 8.03 -4.31
CA ILE A 127 19.78 8.35 -4.22
C ILE A 127 19.44 8.85 -2.82
N ARG A 128 19.87 8.15 -1.77
CA ARG A 128 19.61 8.55 -0.38
C ARG A 128 20.21 9.91 -0.06
N LYS A 129 21.47 10.15 -0.46
CA LYS A 129 22.13 11.46 -0.29
C LYS A 129 21.42 12.58 -1.03
N ALA A 130 20.93 12.33 -2.25
CA ALA A 130 20.17 13.31 -3.01
C ALA A 130 18.83 13.64 -2.35
N ILE A 131 18.10 12.64 -1.83
CA ILE A 131 16.87 12.86 -1.06
C ILE A 131 17.16 13.69 0.21
N GLU A 132 18.25 13.39 0.92
CA GLU A 132 18.65 14.12 2.12
C GLU A 132 19.06 15.57 1.80
N SER A 133 19.92 15.78 0.80
CA SER A 133 20.44 17.11 0.48
C SER A 133 19.41 18.04 -0.16
N GLU A 134 18.53 17.51 -1.02
CA GLU A 134 17.57 18.33 -1.76
C GLU A 134 16.24 18.49 -1.03
N LEU A 135 15.82 17.48 -0.26
CA LEU A 135 14.49 17.44 0.35
C LEU A 135 14.52 17.47 1.87
N ASN A 136 15.68 17.34 2.49
CA ASN A 136 15.86 17.24 3.94
C ASN A 136 14.99 16.13 4.56
N LEU A 137 14.98 14.97 3.89
CA LEU A 137 14.27 13.76 4.28
C LEU A 137 15.24 12.57 4.24
N THR A 138 14.99 11.54 5.05
CA THR A 138 15.78 10.31 5.00
C THR A 138 15.01 9.19 4.31
N ALA A 139 15.77 8.31 3.67
CA ALA A 139 15.24 7.09 3.09
C ALA A 139 16.16 5.92 3.41
N SER A 140 15.58 4.72 3.46
CA SER A 140 16.32 3.48 3.56
C SER A 140 16.21 2.69 2.26
N ALA A 141 17.22 1.87 1.98
CA ALA A 141 17.28 1.12 0.74
C ALA A 141 17.58 -0.37 0.98
N GLY A 142 16.98 -1.21 0.16
CA GLY A 142 17.34 -2.62 0.05
C GLY A 142 17.80 -2.92 -1.37
N VAL A 143 18.90 -3.65 -1.51
CA VAL A 143 19.48 -4.01 -2.80
C VAL A 143 19.53 -5.52 -2.90
N ALA A 144 18.92 -6.10 -3.93
CA ALA A 144 18.97 -7.54 -4.20
C ALA A 144 18.75 -7.83 -5.68
N THR A 145 18.86 -9.10 -6.08
CA THR A 145 18.53 -9.52 -7.46
C THR A 145 17.05 -9.87 -7.65
N ILE A 146 16.28 -9.83 -6.55
CA ILE A 146 14.88 -10.21 -6.46
C ILE A 146 14.08 -9.09 -5.78
N LYS A 147 12.94 -8.71 -6.37
CA LYS A 147 12.09 -7.61 -5.87
C LYS A 147 11.70 -7.78 -4.40
N PHE A 148 11.11 -8.90 -4.01
CA PHE A 148 10.64 -9.02 -2.63
C PHE A 148 11.78 -9.04 -1.61
N VAL A 149 12.94 -9.62 -1.96
CA VAL A 149 14.14 -9.59 -1.12
C VAL A 149 14.64 -8.15 -0.98
N ALA A 150 14.71 -7.39 -2.07
CA ALA A 150 15.08 -5.96 -2.02
C ALA A 150 14.12 -5.17 -1.11
N LYS A 151 12.81 -5.43 -1.18
CA LYS A 151 11.84 -4.79 -0.28
C LYS A 151 12.08 -5.14 1.18
N VAL A 152 12.22 -6.43 1.50
CA VAL A 152 12.47 -6.87 2.88
C VAL A 152 13.79 -6.30 3.40
N ALA A 153 14.85 -6.33 2.58
CA ALA A 153 16.16 -5.77 2.92
C ALA A 153 16.06 -4.28 3.30
N SER A 154 15.22 -3.51 2.60
CA SER A 154 15.07 -2.07 2.87
C SER A 154 14.54 -1.75 4.28
N ASP A 155 13.90 -2.71 4.95
CA ASP A 155 13.39 -2.57 6.32
C ASP A 155 14.43 -2.93 7.41
N ILE A 156 15.49 -3.68 7.08
CA ILE A 156 16.41 -4.26 8.08
C ILE A 156 17.23 -3.19 8.79
N ASN A 157 17.79 -2.26 8.02
CA ASN A 157 18.68 -1.21 8.53
C ASN A 157 17.99 0.15 8.66
N LYS A 158 16.64 0.19 8.81
CA LYS A 158 15.90 1.43 9.05
C LYS A 158 16.22 2.00 10.44
N PRO A 159 16.28 3.34 10.61
CA PRO A 159 16.19 4.40 9.59
C PRO A 159 17.51 4.72 8.88
N ASN A 160 17.41 5.41 7.75
CA ASN A 160 18.51 5.98 6.98
C ASN A 160 19.66 4.99 6.72
N GLY A 161 19.32 3.75 6.36
CA GLY A 161 20.29 2.67 6.16
C GLY A 161 20.16 1.98 4.81
N ILE A 162 21.13 1.12 4.51
CA ILE A 162 21.10 0.24 3.34
C ILE A 162 21.36 -1.19 3.78
N CYS A 163 20.60 -2.13 3.27
CA CYS A 163 20.91 -3.55 3.34
C CYS A 163 21.07 -4.11 1.93
N VAL A 164 22.13 -4.87 1.70
CA VAL A 164 22.42 -5.52 0.43
C VAL A 164 22.33 -7.02 0.68
N VAL A 165 21.62 -7.73 -0.21
CA VAL A 165 21.56 -9.20 -0.23
C VAL A 165 22.10 -9.64 -1.59
N THR A 166 23.32 -10.16 -1.61
CA THR A 166 23.99 -10.64 -2.82
C THR A 166 23.36 -11.95 -3.32
N PRO A 167 23.59 -12.34 -4.59
CA PRO A 167 23.07 -13.60 -5.14
C PRO A 167 23.26 -14.84 -4.27
N ASP A 168 24.45 -14.97 -3.69
CA ASP A 168 24.89 -16.07 -2.83
C ASP A 168 24.28 -16.02 -1.43
N GLU A 169 23.82 -14.84 -0.98
CA GLU A 169 23.16 -14.66 0.31
C GLU A 169 21.64 -14.92 0.25
N ILE A 170 21.02 -14.93 -0.94
CA ILE A 170 19.55 -15.00 -1.09
C ILE A 170 18.96 -16.21 -0.41
N GLU A 171 19.56 -17.39 -0.60
CA GLU A 171 19.02 -18.63 -0.05
C GLU A 171 19.01 -18.59 1.48
N GLY A 172 20.15 -18.31 2.11
CA GLY A 172 20.26 -18.19 3.57
C GLY A 172 19.41 -17.06 4.14
N PHE A 173 19.31 -15.94 3.44
CA PHE A 173 18.45 -14.83 3.82
C PHE A 173 16.97 -15.22 3.87
N VAL A 174 16.49 -15.94 2.85
CA VAL A 174 15.10 -16.36 2.74
C VAL A 174 14.79 -17.50 3.72
N ASP A 175 15.70 -18.44 3.91
CA ASP A 175 15.54 -19.57 4.82
C ASP A 175 15.27 -19.08 6.26
N GLU A 176 15.98 -18.03 6.70
CA GLU A 176 15.83 -17.44 8.04
C GLU A 176 14.69 -16.41 8.15
N LEU A 177 14.08 -16.01 7.04
CA LEU A 177 13.08 -14.95 7.01
C LEU A 177 11.77 -15.41 7.65
N GLU A 178 11.32 -14.69 8.69
CA GLU A 178 9.97 -14.87 9.25
C GLU A 178 8.90 -14.67 8.17
N LEU A 179 7.94 -15.59 8.06
CA LEU A 179 6.94 -15.56 6.98
C LEU A 179 6.12 -14.27 6.98
N GLY A 180 5.87 -13.68 8.15
CA GLY A 180 5.15 -12.41 8.29
C GLY A 180 5.85 -11.20 7.67
N LYS A 181 7.15 -11.31 7.35
CA LYS A 181 7.92 -10.27 6.64
C LYS A 181 7.79 -10.38 5.13
N ILE A 182 7.37 -11.52 4.59
CA ILE A 182 7.21 -11.72 3.16
C ILE A 182 6.02 -10.86 2.67
N PRO A 183 6.22 -9.95 1.69
CA PRO A 183 5.13 -9.13 1.17
C PRO A 183 3.97 -9.99 0.63
N GLY A 184 2.78 -9.80 1.21
CA GLY A 184 1.58 -10.58 0.92
C GLY A 184 1.16 -11.55 2.04
N VAL A 185 2.05 -11.86 2.98
CA VAL A 185 1.70 -12.63 4.19
C VAL A 185 1.18 -11.67 5.26
N GLY A 186 -0.13 -11.42 5.26
CA GLY A 186 -0.80 -10.64 6.32
C GLY A 186 -1.08 -11.47 7.57
N LYS A 187 -1.54 -10.81 8.65
CA LYS A 187 -1.82 -11.43 9.97
C LYS A 187 -2.62 -12.75 9.87
N VAL A 188 -3.73 -12.75 9.13
CA VAL A 188 -4.60 -13.93 9.00
C VAL A 188 -3.90 -15.08 8.27
N THR A 189 -3.10 -14.78 7.24
CA THR A 189 -2.33 -15.78 6.51
C THR A 189 -1.22 -16.34 7.39
N LEU A 190 -0.53 -15.48 8.14
CA LEU A 190 0.51 -15.87 9.08
C LEU A 190 -0.03 -16.80 10.17
N GLU A 191 -1.18 -16.49 10.76
CA GLU A 191 -1.85 -17.36 11.74
C GLU A 191 -2.14 -18.75 11.15
N LYS A 192 -2.63 -18.82 9.91
CA LYS A 192 -2.86 -20.09 9.21
C LYS A 192 -1.57 -20.87 8.95
N LEU A 193 -0.47 -20.19 8.60
CA LEU A 193 0.84 -20.81 8.39
C LEU A 193 1.42 -21.33 9.70
N ASN A 194 1.37 -20.54 10.78
CA ASN A 194 1.82 -20.94 12.11
C ASN A 194 1.05 -22.17 12.62
N ASN A 195 -0.26 -22.26 12.36
CA ASN A 195 -1.06 -23.44 12.72
C ASN A 195 -0.63 -24.73 11.96
N LEU A 196 0.10 -24.61 10.86
CA LEU A 196 0.74 -25.73 10.15
C LEU A 196 2.17 -26.00 10.64
N GLY A 197 2.65 -25.25 11.64
CA GLY A 197 4.03 -25.31 12.12
C GLY A 197 5.03 -24.56 11.23
N LEU A 198 4.56 -23.67 10.34
CA LEU A 198 5.40 -22.92 9.41
C LEU A 198 5.61 -21.49 9.92
N TYR A 199 6.84 -21.12 10.24
CA TYR A 199 7.19 -19.83 10.85
C TYR A 199 8.20 -19.04 10.02
N LYS A 200 9.14 -19.74 9.37
CA LYS A 200 10.21 -19.17 8.54
C LYS A 200 10.19 -19.74 7.12
N GLY A 201 10.97 -19.14 6.22
CA GLY A 201 11.11 -19.61 4.85
C GLY A 201 11.58 -21.06 4.75
N ILE A 202 12.53 -21.48 5.60
CA ILE A 202 13.03 -22.86 5.63
C ILE A 202 11.94 -23.89 5.94
N ASP A 203 10.95 -23.53 6.76
CA ASP A 203 9.85 -24.43 7.10
C ASP A 203 8.99 -24.70 5.86
N VAL A 204 8.70 -23.66 5.07
CA VAL A 204 7.95 -23.77 3.81
C VAL A 204 8.73 -24.56 2.76
N LYS A 205 10.05 -24.37 2.71
CA LYS A 205 10.95 -25.09 1.80
C LYS A 205 10.94 -26.60 2.04
N ASN A 206 10.87 -26.99 3.30
CA ASN A 206 10.77 -28.39 3.73
C ASN A 206 9.33 -28.93 3.80
N TYR A 207 8.32 -28.11 3.48
CA TYR A 207 6.93 -28.50 3.50
C TYR A 207 6.46 -29.06 2.16
N ASP A 208 5.44 -29.92 2.20
CA ASP A 208 4.86 -30.48 0.98
C ASP A 208 4.20 -29.39 0.12
N GLN A 209 4.71 -29.23 -1.11
CA GLN A 209 4.23 -28.22 -2.04
C GLN A 209 2.74 -28.42 -2.38
N HIS A 210 2.30 -29.66 -2.58
CA HIS A 210 0.91 -29.96 -2.95
C HIS A 210 -0.06 -29.55 -1.85
N MET A 211 0.28 -29.80 -0.59
CA MET A 211 -0.50 -29.38 0.57
C MET A 211 -0.58 -27.85 0.69
N LEU A 212 0.53 -27.15 0.47
CA LEU A 212 0.54 -25.69 0.48
C LEU A 212 -0.34 -25.09 -0.64
N LEU A 213 -0.28 -25.66 -1.84
CA LEU A 213 -1.13 -25.26 -2.96
C LEU A 213 -2.60 -25.57 -2.69
N LYS A 214 -2.93 -26.72 -2.09
CA LYS A 214 -4.30 -27.10 -1.75
C LYS A 214 -4.92 -26.12 -0.75
N GLN A 215 -4.15 -25.66 0.23
CA GLN A 215 -4.67 -24.79 1.29
C GLN A 215 -4.71 -23.31 0.92
N PHE A 216 -3.75 -22.84 0.11
CA PHE A 216 -3.59 -21.41 -0.19
C PHE A 216 -3.75 -21.05 -1.68
N GLY A 217 -3.99 -22.03 -2.55
CA GLY A 217 -4.20 -21.84 -3.99
C GLY A 217 -3.01 -21.14 -4.66
N LYS A 218 -3.32 -20.15 -5.50
CA LYS A 218 -2.29 -19.33 -6.19
C LYS A 218 -1.32 -18.65 -5.23
N PHE A 219 -1.79 -18.26 -4.04
CA PHE A 219 -0.91 -17.67 -3.04
C PHE A 219 0.10 -18.70 -2.51
N GLY A 220 -0.33 -19.95 -2.27
CA GLY A 220 0.55 -21.04 -1.86
C GLY A 220 1.68 -21.27 -2.85
N SER A 221 1.36 -21.27 -4.15
CA SER A 221 2.38 -21.34 -5.21
C SER A 221 3.38 -20.19 -5.15
N SER A 222 2.92 -18.93 -5.04
CA SER A 222 3.84 -17.79 -4.93
C SER A 222 4.66 -17.80 -3.64
N LEU A 223 4.08 -18.25 -2.52
CA LEU A 223 4.79 -18.36 -1.25
C LEU A 223 5.90 -19.41 -1.33
N TRP A 224 5.60 -20.58 -1.91
CA TRP A 224 6.57 -21.64 -2.13
C TRP A 224 7.74 -21.15 -2.99
N GLU A 225 7.45 -20.50 -4.12
CA GLU A 225 8.48 -19.91 -4.99
C GLU A 225 9.37 -18.92 -4.22
N ARG A 226 8.77 -17.99 -3.47
CA ARG A 226 9.52 -16.99 -2.70
C ARG A 226 10.43 -17.63 -1.66
N CYS A 227 9.96 -18.67 -0.96
CA CYS A 227 10.75 -19.40 0.03
C CYS A 227 11.88 -20.22 -0.60
N HIS A 228 11.84 -20.45 -1.92
CA HIS A 228 12.94 -21.03 -2.71
C HIS A 228 13.79 -19.96 -3.41
N GLY A 229 13.67 -18.69 -3.03
CA GLY A 229 14.41 -17.59 -3.67
C GLY A 229 13.98 -17.35 -5.13
N ILE A 230 12.74 -17.68 -5.49
CA ILE A 230 12.21 -17.50 -6.84
C ILE A 230 11.16 -16.40 -6.83
N ASP A 231 11.41 -15.34 -7.61
CA ASP A 231 10.40 -14.33 -7.96
C ASP A 231 10.75 -13.71 -9.31
N ARG A 232 9.96 -14.14 -10.31
CA ARG A 232 10.16 -13.80 -11.73
C ARG A 232 9.55 -12.46 -12.11
N ARG A 233 8.88 -11.76 -11.18
CA ARG A 233 8.26 -10.47 -11.47
C ARG A 233 9.34 -9.45 -11.84
N GLU A 234 9.10 -8.72 -12.91
CA GLU A 234 9.95 -7.61 -13.36
C GLU A 234 9.51 -6.30 -12.71
N VAL A 235 10.39 -5.29 -12.78
CA VAL A 235 10.03 -3.91 -12.42
C VAL A 235 9.25 -3.32 -13.59
N THR A 236 8.01 -2.92 -13.34
CA THR A 236 7.09 -2.41 -14.38
C THR A 236 6.88 -0.92 -14.21
N ALA A 237 7.37 -0.11 -15.15
CA ALA A 237 7.25 1.36 -15.08
C ALA A 237 5.80 1.87 -15.24
N THR A 238 4.93 1.07 -15.85
CA THR A 238 3.55 1.46 -16.13
C THR A 238 2.56 0.71 -15.24
N ARG A 239 1.81 1.43 -14.41
CA ARG A 239 0.65 0.89 -13.68
C ARG A 239 -0.62 1.61 -14.11
N ILE A 240 -1.52 0.87 -14.74
CA ILE A 240 -2.83 1.39 -15.14
C ILE A 240 -3.80 1.23 -13.98
N ARG A 241 -4.41 2.34 -13.57
CA ARG A 241 -5.46 2.32 -12.55
C ARG A 241 -6.71 1.60 -13.09
N LYS A 242 -7.22 0.64 -12.34
CA LYS A 242 -8.40 -0.17 -12.73
C LYS A 242 -9.70 0.29 -12.09
N SER A 243 -9.63 1.04 -11.00
CA SER A 243 -10.79 1.57 -10.29
C SER A 243 -10.47 2.87 -9.59
N LEU A 244 -11.51 3.65 -9.31
CA LEU A 244 -11.45 4.86 -8.49
C LEU A 244 -12.56 4.76 -7.45
N GLY A 245 -12.25 5.08 -6.19
CA GLY A 245 -13.26 5.12 -5.13
C GLY A 245 -13.03 6.27 -4.15
N VAL A 246 -14.11 6.64 -3.47
CA VAL A 246 -14.15 7.59 -2.36
C VAL A 246 -15.01 6.97 -1.27
N GLU A 247 -14.57 7.04 -0.02
CA GLU A 247 -15.29 6.47 1.10
C GLU A 247 -15.05 7.27 2.37
N ARG A 248 -16.03 7.23 3.27
CA ARG A 248 -15.99 7.96 4.53
C ARG A 248 -16.54 7.11 5.66
N THR A 249 -15.75 6.95 6.71
CA THR A 249 -16.25 6.47 8.01
C THR A 249 -16.84 7.65 8.77
N PHE A 250 -18.06 7.50 9.28
CA PHE A 250 -18.76 8.53 10.04
C PHE A 250 -18.42 8.45 11.52
N ALA A 251 -18.47 9.60 12.21
CA ALA A 251 -18.22 9.70 13.65
C ALA A 251 -19.30 8.95 14.46
N LEU A 252 -20.55 9.05 14.03
CA LEU A 252 -21.70 8.31 14.53
C LEU A 252 -22.25 7.42 13.42
N ASP A 253 -22.80 6.27 13.78
CA ASP A 253 -23.41 5.36 12.81
C ASP A 253 -24.73 5.95 12.30
N ILE A 254 -24.90 5.95 10.98
CA ILE A 254 -26.11 6.41 10.31
C ILE A 254 -27.17 5.32 10.37
N ARG A 255 -28.44 5.71 10.55
CA ARG A 255 -29.57 4.76 10.55
C ARG A 255 -30.66 5.11 9.55
N ALA A 256 -30.82 6.38 9.18
CA ALA A 256 -31.82 6.77 8.19
C ALA A 256 -31.30 6.65 6.76
N GLU A 257 -32.18 6.24 5.83
CA GLU A 257 -31.88 6.23 4.40
C GLU A 257 -31.61 7.65 3.88
N SER A 258 -32.30 8.67 4.41
CA SER A 258 -32.10 10.08 4.05
C SER A 258 -30.67 10.55 4.34
N GLU A 259 -30.15 10.24 5.51
CA GLU A 259 -28.76 10.55 5.89
C GLU A 259 -27.75 9.82 4.98
N CYS A 260 -28.07 8.61 4.53
CA CYS A 260 -27.24 7.89 3.56
C CYS A 260 -27.21 8.61 2.21
N LEU A 261 -28.37 9.09 1.74
CA LEU A 261 -28.47 9.84 0.48
C LEU A 261 -27.68 11.16 0.53
N GLU A 262 -27.76 11.89 1.66
CA GLU A 262 -26.95 13.10 1.88
C GLU A 262 -25.44 12.79 1.84
N ALA A 263 -25.02 11.69 2.47
CA ALA A 263 -23.63 11.26 2.41
C ALA A 263 -23.19 10.88 0.99
N ILE A 264 -24.06 10.22 0.21
CA ILE A 264 -23.80 9.89 -1.20
C ILE A 264 -23.63 11.16 -2.02
N GLU A 265 -24.45 12.19 -1.81
CA GLU A 265 -24.33 13.48 -2.51
C GLU A 265 -22.94 14.09 -2.29
N SER A 266 -22.52 14.21 -1.03
CA SER A 266 -21.19 14.74 -0.70
C SER A 266 -20.05 13.89 -1.27
N LEU A 267 -20.19 12.56 -1.27
CA LEU A 267 -19.16 11.66 -1.79
C LEU A 267 -19.11 11.72 -3.32
N TYR A 268 -20.26 11.90 -3.99
CA TYR A 268 -20.33 11.97 -5.44
C TYR A 268 -19.56 13.19 -5.98
N ASP A 269 -19.68 14.36 -5.36
CA ASP A 269 -18.90 15.55 -5.74
C ASP A 269 -17.39 15.31 -5.62
N GLU A 270 -16.95 14.57 -4.61
CA GLU A 270 -15.55 14.17 -4.48
C GLU A 270 -15.14 13.15 -5.56
N LEU A 271 -16.00 12.17 -5.84
CA LEU A 271 -15.78 11.18 -6.89
C LEU A 271 -15.63 11.87 -8.25
N VAL A 272 -16.52 12.79 -8.61
CA VAL A 272 -16.49 13.56 -9.87
C VAL A 272 -15.20 14.37 -9.97
N ARG A 273 -14.83 15.10 -8.91
CA ARG A 273 -13.57 15.88 -8.88
C ARG A 273 -12.33 15.01 -9.05
N ARG A 274 -12.32 13.80 -8.49
CA ARG A 274 -11.20 12.85 -8.66
C ARG A 274 -11.22 12.17 -10.03
N PHE A 275 -12.40 11.88 -10.56
CA PHE A 275 -12.60 11.23 -11.86
C PHE A 275 -12.20 12.15 -13.01
N SER A 276 -12.52 13.45 -12.92
CA SER A 276 -12.16 14.44 -13.95
C SER A 276 -10.65 14.60 -14.16
N LYS A 277 -9.84 14.41 -13.10
CA LYS A 277 -8.36 14.50 -13.16
C LYS A 277 -7.68 13.35 -13.93
N ILE A 278 -8.39 12.26 -14.23
CA ILE A 278 -7.83 11.05 -14.87
C ILE A 278 -8.19 10.99 -16.37
N ALA A 279 -8.90 11.99 -16.87
CA ALA A 279 -9.66 11.90 -18.11
C ALA A 279 -8.85 12.19 -19.39
N HIS A 280 -8.70 11.18 -20.25
CA HIS A 280 -8.70 11.37 -21.71
C HIS A 280 -9.88 10.62 -22.36
N ASP A 281 -10.22 9.41 -21.89
CA ASP A 281 -11.26 8.58 -22.56
C ASP A 281 -12.55 8.34 -21.75
N LYS A 282 -12.58 8.73 -20.45
CA LYS A 282 -13.74 8.80 -19.52
C LYS A 282 -14.76 7.63 -19.49
N ARG A 283 -14.47 6.45 -20.02
CA ARG A 283 -15.37 5.29 -19.95
C ARG A 283 -15.19 4.51 -18.65
N ILE A 284 -16.31 4.20 -18.01
CA ILE A 284 -16.37 3.26 -16.88
C ILE A 284 -17.05 1.97 -17.35
N ILE A 285 -16.82 0.88 -16.64
CA ILE A 285 -17.47 -0.42 -16.90
C ILE A 285 -18.46 -0.81 -15.81
N ARG A 286 -18.38 -0.16 -14.64
CA ARG A 286 -19.27 -0.39 -13.50
C ARG A 286 -19.26 0.77 -12.51
N GLN A 287 -20.33 0.88 -11.75
CA GLN A 287 -20.39 1.66 -10.52
C GLN A 287 -20.66 0.71 -9.34
N GLY A 288 -20.09 1.03 -8.18
CA GLY A 288 -20.27 0.23 -6.97
C GLY A 288 -20.43 1.08 -5.73
N LEU A 289 -21.34 0.66 -4.86
CA LEU A 289 -21.59 1.22 -3.54
C LEU A 289 -21.16 0.22 -2.47
N LYS A 290 -20.47 0.73 -1.45
CA LYS A 290 -20.00 -0.04 -0.29
C LYS A 290 -20.65 0.50 0.97
N LEU A 291 -21.20 -0.40 1.78
CA LEU A 291 -21.56 -0.11 3.17
C LEU A 291 -20.66 -0.91 4.10
N LYS A 292 -20.21 -0.28 5.19
CA LYS A 292 -19.68 -0.98 6.37
C LYS A 292 -20.62 -0.74 7.52
N PHE A 293 -20.93 -1.79 8.27
CA PHE A 293 -21.85 -1.73 9.40
C PHE A 293 -21.10 -1.52 10.73
N ASP A 294 -21.87 -1.30 11.80
CA ASP A 294 -21.38 -1.11 13.18
C ASP A 294 -20.64 -2.35 13.74
N ASP A 295 -21.01 -3.55 13.28
CA ASP A 295 -20.32 -4.83 13.53
C ASP A 295 -19.06 -5.08 12.68
N PHE A 296 -18.61 -4.07 11.92
CA PHE A 296 -17.48 -4.10 10.97
C PHE A 296 -17.65 -5.00 9.75
N GLN A 297 -18.75 -5.73 9.60
CA GLN A 297 -19.06 -6.41 8.34
C GLN A 297 -19.28 -5.37 7.24
N GLN A 298 -18.97 -5.73 6.00
CA GLN A 298 -19.16 -4.86 4.85
C GLN A 298 -19.91 -5.58 3.74
N THR A 299 -20.68 -4.83 2.98
CA THR A 299 -21.25 -5.29 1.71
C THR A 299 -20.84 -4.33 0.59
N THR A 300 -20.72 -4.87 -0.61
CA THR A 300 -20.52 -4.09 -1.83
C THR A 300 -21.56 -4.55 -2.85
N VAL A 301 -22.21 -3.57 -3.46
CA VAL A 301 -23.14 -3.77 -4.58
C VAL A 301 -22.54 -3.04 -5.76
N GLU A 302 -22.20 -3.76 -6.81
CA GLU A 302 -21.68 -3.19 -8.05
C GLU A 302 -22.42 -3.75 -9.25
N HIS A 303 -22.75 -2.88 -10.19
CA HIS A 303 -23.46 -3.24 -11.41
C HIS A 303 -22.79 -2.61 -12.62
N LYS A 304 -22.92 -3.27 -13.78
CA LYS A 304 -22.44 -2.72 -15.05
C LYS A 304 -23.14 -1.39 -15.30
N GLN A 305 -22.34 -0.36 -15.51
CA GLN A 305 -22.82 0.98 -15.80
C GLN A 305 -21.68 1.70 -16.52
N ILE A 306 -21.99 2.24 -17.69
CA ILE A 306 -20.98 2.74 -18.64
C ILE A 306 -20.75 4.24 -18.52
N ASN A 307 -21.67 4.94 -17.86
CA ASN A 307 -21.60 6.38 -17.60
C ASN A 307 -21.63 6.65 -16.10
N LEU A 308 -20.90 7.68 -15.66
CA LEU A 308 -21.00 8.13 -14.28
C LEU A 308 -22.36 8.83 -14.06
N ASP A 309 -23.15 8.30 -13.14
CA ASP A 309 -24.54 8.66 -12.89
C ASP A 309 -24.80 8.64 -11.39
N LYS A 310 -25.17 9.80 -10.84
CA LYS A 310 -25.44 9.96 -9.41
C LYS A 310 -26.67 9.17 -8.97
N ALA A 311 -27.74 9.19 -9.76
CA ALA A 311 -29.02 8.56 -9.40
C ALA A 311 -28.87 7.04 -9.29
N PHE A 312 -27.94 6.46 -10.05
CA PHE A 312 -27.64 5.03 -9.99
C PHE A 312 -27.12 4.60 -8.60
N PHE A 313 -26.35 5.44 -7.89
CA PHE A 313 -25.92 5.12 -6.53
C PHE A 313 -27.07 5.00 -5.53
N SER A 314 -28.17 5.74 -5.72
CA SER A 314 -29.38 5.57 -4.90
C SER A 314 -30.05 4.21 -5.12
N ALA A 315 -30.02 3.69 -6.35
CA ALA A 315 -30.50 2.33 -6.62
C ALA A 315 -29.60 1.27 -5.96
N LEU A 316 -28.28 1.44 -6.04
CA LEU A 316 -27.31 0.57 -5.35
C LEU A 316 -27.46 0.62 -3.83
N LEU A 317 -27.79 1.79 -3.28
CA LEU A 317 -28.04 1.96 -1.85
C LEU A 317 -29.20 1.08 -1.38
N LYS A 318 -30.33 1.05 -2.11
CA LYS A 318 -31.49 0.22 -1.75
C LYS A 318 -31.13 -1.27 -1.66
N GLU A 319 -30.39 -1.78 -2.65
CA GLU A 319 -29.88 -3.16 -2.62
C GLU A 319 -28.93 -3.41 -1.45
N ALA A 320 -28.06 -2.45 -1.14
CA ALA A 320 -27.10 -2.57 -0.05
C ALA A 320 -27.80 -2.52 1.33
N LEU A 321 -28.81 -1.66 1.49
CA LEU A 321 -29.61 -1.52 2.70
C LEU A 321 -30.46 -2.76 2.98
N ALA A 322 -30.94 -3.46 1.95
CA ALA A 322 -31.63 -4.74 2.11
C ALA A 322 -30.75 -5.79 2.82
N ARG A 323 -29.41 -5.64 2.77
CA ARG A 323 -28.44 -6.50 3.47
C ARG A 323 -28.05 -5.96 4.84
N ALA A 324 -28.51 -4.77 5.23
CA ALA A 324 -28.13 -4.13 6.49
C ALA A 324 -28.75 -4.83 7.71
N ASN A 325 -29.93 -5.46 7.57
CA ASN A 325 -30.60 -6.20 8.65
C ASN A 325 -30.72 -5.38 9.96
N GLY A 326 -31.02 -4.06 9.86
CA GLY A 326 -31.18 -3.17 11.01
C GLY A 326 -29.88 -2.67 11.68
N ARG A 327 -28.71 -3.07 11.17
CA ARG A 327 -27.40 -2.59 11.65
C ARG A 327 -27.19 -1.13 11.30
N GLY A 328 -26.51 -0.40 12.20
CA GLY A 328 -26.06 0.97 11.92
C GLY A 328 -25.01 0.98 10.81
N ILE A 329 -24.99 2.06 10.02
CA ILE A 329 -24.08 2.23 8.89
C ILE A 329 -22.92 3.11 9.32
N ARG A 330 -21.74 2.48 9.39
CA ARG A 330 -20.49 3.10 9.83
C ARG A 330 -19.73 3.81 8.73
N LEU A 331 -19.79 3.30 7.49
CA LEU A 331 -19.10 3.86 6.33
C LEU A 331 -19.95 3.70 5.08
N ILE A 332 -19.92 4.72 4.23
CA ILE A 332 -20.40 4.67 2.84
C ILE A 332 -19.21 4.92 1.92
N GLY A 333 -19.12 4.13 0.85
CA GLY A 333 -18.14 4.30 -0.22
C GLY A 333 -18.76 4.23 -1.60
N LEU A 334 -18.33 5.10 -2.50
CA LEU A 334 -18.69 5.10 -3.91
C LEU A 334 -17.46 4.71 -4.74
N SER A 335 -17.67 3.95 -5.80
CA SER A 335 -16.59 3.47 -6.65
C SER A 335 -17.03 3.33 -8.10
N VAL A 336 -16.05 3.42 -8.99
CA VAL A 336 -16.17 3.11 -10.41
C VAL A 336 -15.07 2.16 -10.86
N GLY A 337 -15.43 1.21 -11.72
CA GLY A 337 -14.45 0.43 -12.49
C GLY A 337 -14.11 1.16 -13.77
N LEU A 338 -12.83 1.38 -14.03
CA LEU A 338 -12.36 2.09 -15.22
C LEU A 338 -12.26 1.11 -16.39
N GLU A 339 -12.64 1.56 -17.58
CA GLU A 339 -12.42 0.77 -18.79
C GLU A 339 -10.91 0.70 -19.12
N PRO A 340 -10.35 -0.49 -19.41
CA PRO A 340 -9.00 -0.59 -19.95
C PRO A 340 -8.90 0.13 -21.29
N ARG A 341 -7.81 0.82 -21.58
CA ARG A 341 -7.57 1.38 -22.92
C ARG A 341 -7.44 0.25 -23.95
N GLU A 342 -7.97 0.45 -25.15
CA GLU A 342 -7.87 -0.54 -26.24
C GLU A 342 -6.39 -0.88 -26.53
N GLY A 343 -6.11 -2.18 -26.74
CA GLY A 343 -4.74 -2.73 -26.86
C GLY A 343 -4.12 -3.25 -25.56
N GLN A 344 -4.81 -3.11 -24.42
CA GLN A 344 -4.27 -3.44 -23.08
C GLN A 344 -5.23 -4.32 -22.25
N ALA A 345 -6.11 -5.07 -22.90
CA ALA A 345 -6.85 -6.14 -22.24
C ALA A 345 -5.85 -7.22 -21.79
N ASN A 346 -6.01 -7.74 -20.57
CA ASN A 346 -5.34 -8.97 -20.15
C ASN A 346 -5.46 -9.99 -21.29
N THR A 347 -4.35 -10.57 -21.72
CA THR A 347 -4.34 -11.81 -22.50
C THR A 347 -5.10 -12.84 -21.68
N GLN A 348 -6.41 -12.92 -21.91
CA GLN A 348 -7.20 -14.06 -21.50
C GLN A 348 -6.62 -15.20 -22.34
N MET A 349 -5.99 -16.16 -21.67
CA MET A 349 -5.54 -17.38 -22.33
C MET A 349 -6.73 -17.96 -23.06
N THR A 350 -6.73 -17.83 -24.38
CA THR A 350 -7.55 -18.65 -25.26
C THR A 350 -7.01 -20.06 -25.10
N LEU A 351 -7.69 -20.86 -24.28
CA LEU A 351 -7.55 -22.30 -24.34
C LEU A 351 -8.07 -22.71 -25.71
N LYS A 352 -7.15 -23.04 -26.62
CA LYS A 352 -7.50 -23.84 -27.79
C LYS A 352 -7.79 -25.24 -27.27
N TRP A 353 -9.05 -25.64 -27.35
CA TRP A 353 -9.44 -27.04 -27.22
C TRP A 353 -8.89 -27.82 -28.41
#